data_AF-A0A1L9RF61-F1
#
_entry.id   AF-A0A1L9RF61-F1
#
_cell.length_a   1.000
_cell.length_b   1.000
_cell.length_c   1.000
_cell.angle_alpha   90.00
_cell.angle_beta   90.00
_cell.angle_gamma   90.00
#
_symmetry.space_group_name_H-M   'P 1'
#
loop_
_entity.id
_entity.type
_entity.pdbx_description
1 polymer ?
#
loop_
_entity_poly.entity_id
_entity_poly.type
_entity_poly.pdbx_seq_one_letter_code
_entity_poly.pdbx_strand_id
1 'polypeptide(L)'
;MLSWSTAPYIFIFWVGALYCGPAMGPLLAAYAVPTNWRWPLWEIVIIAAPSLIVMVCLLAETSHETILLHRAQRLRRINPHILAPSETRRHGFKNILVDALIKPVEILIKDPAIAYISAYTSLVYATYYSFFQALPIAFGRTYRMFAGSQRLMFLTIVVGCLLGSTIYAAYLKFIFYPRCQHRPPVQEDRLFAAIPATCFLSVGLFIFAWTARSDITGSYLQSALPSTLDLPSSCPRRF
;
A
#
# COMPACT_ATOMS: atom_id res chain seq x y z
N MET A 1 7.71 -24.53 0.14
CA MET A 1 8.71 -24.41 -0.96
C MET A 1 8.11 -23.49 -2.01
N LEU A 2 8.41 -22.19 -1.94
CA LEU A 2 7.97 -21.19 -2.94
C LEU A 2 8.86 -21.35 -4.18
N SER A 3 8.28 -21.56 -5.36
CA SER A 3 9.06 -21.54 -6.60
C SER A 3 9.49 -20.09 -6.90
N TRP A 4 10.72 -19.88 -7.38
CA TRP A 4 11.22 -18.56 -7.79
C TRP A 4 10.32 -17.84 -8.81
N SER A 5 9.49 -18.59 -9.55
CA SER A 5 8.47 -18.07 -10.47
C SER A 5 7.18 -17.56 -9.81
N THR A 6 6.91 -17.93 -8.56
CA THR A 6 5.70 -17.48 -7.82
C THR A 6 5.94 -16.23 -6.98
N ALA A 7 7.20 -15.93 -6.64
CA ALA A 7 7.59 -14.80 -5.81
C ALA A 7 7.01 -13.44 -6.28
N PRO A 8 7.10 -13.04 -7.57
CA PRO A 8 6.61 -11.72 -7.97
C PRO A 8 5.09 -11.59 -7.87
N TYR A 9 4.32 -12.67 -8.08
CA TYR A 9 2.86 -12.62 -7.93
C TYR A 9 2.45 -12.38 -6.47
N ILE A 10 3.19 -12.96 -5.52
CA ILE A 10 2.96 -12.75 -4.09
C ILE A 10 3.28 -11.30 -3.72
N PHE A 11 4.35 -10.72 -4.28
CA PHE A 11 4.66 -9.30 -4.08
C PHE A 11 3.56 -8.38 -4.62
N ILE A 12 2.96 -8.69 -5.76
CA ILE A 12 1.84 -7.90 -6.32
C ILE A 12 0.65 -7.91 -5.37
N PHE A 13 0.29 -9.09 -4.86
CA PHE A 13 -0.81 -9.22 -3.91
C PHE A 13 -0.51 -8.47 -2.61
N TRP A 14 0.72 -8.58 -2.10
CA TRP A 14 1.15 -7.88 -0.89
C TRP A 14 1.11 -6.35 -1.05
N VAL A 15 1.63 -5.83 -2.17
CA VAL A 15 1.56 -4.40 -2.49
C VAL A 15 0.10 -3.97 -2.69
N GLY A 16 -0.71 -4.78 -3.37
CA GLY A 16 -2.12 -4.47 -3.55
C GLY A 16 -2.89 -4.36 -2.23
N ALA A 17 -2.65 -5.29 -1.31
CA ALA A 17 -3.21 -5.23 0.05
C ALA A 17 -2.77 -3.97 0.81
N LEU A 18 -1.50 -3.54 0.64
CA LEU A 18 -0.96 -2.32 1.25
C LEU A 18 -1.70 -1.06 0.79
N TYR A 19 -2.07 -0.96 -0.49
CA TYR A 19 -2.82 0.20 -1.00
C TYR A 19 -4.32 0.12 -0.66
N CYS A 20 -4.93 -1.07 -0.73
CA CYS A 20 -6.34 -1.24 -0.41
C CYS A 20 -6.65 -0.98 1.08
N GLY A 21 -5.76 -1.34 2.00
CA GLY A 21 -5.94 -1.15 3.44
C GLY A 21 -6.32 0.29 3.85
N PRO A 22 -5.49 1.31 3.58
CA PRO A 22 -5.78 2.70 3.95
C PRO A 22 -6.99 3.28 3.20
N ALA A 23 -7.39 2.74 2.04
CA ALA A 23 -8.60 3.13 1.35
C ALA A 23 -9.87 2.58 2.02
N MET A 24 -9.82 1.33 2.50
CA MET A 24 -10.95 0.66 3.18
C MET A 24 -11.18 1.18 4.60
N GLY A 25 -10.14 1.62 5.30
CA GLY A 25 -10.26 2.10 6.69
C GLY A 25 -11.26 3.25 6.86
N PRO A 26 -11.10 4.38 6.13
CA PRO A 26 -12.04 5.50 6.19
C PRO A 26 -13.44 5.11 5.76
N LEU A 27 -13.59 4.20 4.80
CA LEU A 27 -14.87 3.71 4.30
C LEU A 27 -15.67 3.02 5.41
N LEU A 28 -15.09 2.03 6.09
CA LEU A 28 -15.74 1.31 7.20
C LEU A 28 -16.09 2.29 8.34
N ALA A 29 -15.11 3.11 8.73
CA ALA A 29 -15.31 4.09 9.79
C ALA A 29 -16.41 5.12 9.46
N ALA A 30 -16.66 5.47 8.19
CA ALA A 30 -17.71 6.43 7.83
C ALA A 30 -19.11 5.96 8.21
N TYR A 31 -19.36 4.66 8.09
CA TYR A 31 -20.67 4.06 8.34
C TYR A 31 -20.90 3.69 9.80
N ALA A 32 -19.82 3.48 10.56
CA ALA A 32 -19.89 3.15 11.98
C ALA A 32 -20.05 4.38 12.89
N VAL A 33 -19.46 5.52 12.50
CA VAL A 33 -19.47 6.77 13.30
C VAL A 33 -20.87 7.28 13.66
N PRO A 34 -21.89 7.27 12.76
CA PRO A 34 -23.22 7.75 13.08
C PRO A 34 -23.89 7.01 14.26
N THR A 35 -23.53 5.76 14.49
CA THR A 35 -24.09 4.94 15.57
C THR A 35 -23.40 5.25 16.90
N ASN A 36 -22.07 5.11 16.95
CA ASN A 36 -21.25 5.58 18.08
C ASN A 36 -19.82 5.86 17.60
N TRP A 37 -19.19 6.91 18.15
CA TRP A 37 -17.80 7.25 17.84
C TRP A 37 -16.78 6.16 18.25
N ARG A 38 -17.15 5.26 19.17
CA ARG A 38 -16.30 4.13 19.63
C ARG A 38 -16.36 2.92 18.71
N TRP A 39 -17.40 2.78 17.88
CA TRP A 39 -17.57 1.60 17.01
C TRP A 39 -16.40 1.38 16.05
N PRO A 40 -15.85 2.40 15.37
CA PRO A 40 -14.67 2.23 14.51
C PRO A 40 -13.44 1.64 15.23
N LEU A 41 -13.27 1.91 16.53
CA LEU A 41 -12.17 1.34 17.31
C LEU A 41 -12.36 -0.16 17.52
N TRP A 42 -13.60 -0.60 17.76
CA TRP A 42 -13.94 -2.01 17.86
C TRP A 42 -13.77 -2.74 16.53
N GLU A 43 -14.08 -2.11 15.39
CA GLU A 43 -13.84 -2.68 14.06
C GLU A 43 -12.36 -3.01 13.84
N ILE A 44 -11.46 -2.09 14.22
CA ILE A 44 -10.01 -2.32 14.11
C ILE A 44 -9.60 -3.53 14.96
N VAL A 45 -10.12 -3.66 16.19
CA VAL A 45 -9.80 -4.78 17.08
C VAL A 45 -10.32 -6.11 16.52
N ILE A 46 -11.56 -6.12 16.01
CA ILE A 46 -12.20 -7.33 15.44
C ILE A 46 -11.46 -7.81 14.20
N ILE A 47 -10.88 -6.91 13.40
CA ILE A 47 -10.09 -7.29 12.21
C ILE A 47 -8.65 -7.68 12.61
N ALA A 48 -8.02 -6.92 13.52
CA ALA A 48 -6.62 -7.12 13.89
C ALA A 48 -6.41 -8.37 14.75
N ALA A 49 -7.27 -8.67 15.72
CA ALA A 49 -7.06 -9.77 16.65
C ALA A 49 -7.03 -11.16 15.95
N PRO A 50 -7.98 -11.51 15.07
CA PRO A 50 -7.89 -12.76 14.30
C PRO A 50 -6.67 -12.78 13.38
N SER A 51 -6.31 -11.66 12.75
CA SER A 51 -5.14 -11.60 11.88
C SER A 51 -3.84 -11.89 12.64
N LEU A 52 -3.73 -11.41 13.89
CA LEU A 52 -2.61 -11.69 14.78
C LEU A 52 -2.57 -13.16 15.17
N ILE A 53 -3.72 -13.76 15.52
CA ILE A 53 -3.80 -15.19 15.84
C ILE A 53 -3.36 -16.04 14.65
N VAL A 54 -3.84 -15.71 13.45
CA VAL A 54 -3.45 -16.40 12.21
C VAL A 54 -1.95 -16.26 11.95
N MET A 55 -1.38 -15.07 12.14
CA MET A 55 0.06 -14.88 11.98
C MET A 55 0.86 -15.69 13.01
N VAL A 56 0.48 -15.67 14.29
CA VAL A 56 1.20 -16.42 15.33
C VAL A 56 1.10 -17.94 15.13
N CYS A 57 -0.05 -18.45 14.68
CA CYS A 57 -0.26 -19.89 14.52
C CYS A 57 0.25 -20.45 13.19
N LEU A 58 0.15 -19.72 12.08
CA LEU A 58 0.49 -20.24 10.74
C LEU A 58 1.84 -19.77 10.21
N LEU A 59 2.40 -18.66 10.73
CA LEU A 59 3.65 -18.14 10.23
C LEU A 59 4.82 -18.95 10.82
N ALA A 60 5.34 -19.86 10.03
CA ALA A 60 6.60 -20.53 10.34
C ALA A 60 7.75 -19.50 10.33
N GLU A 61 8.76 -19.73 11.18
CA GLU A 61 9.96 -18.90 11.28
C GLU A 61 10.54 -18.60 9.89
N THR A 62 10.49 -17.33 9.46
CA THR A 62 10.94 -16.91 8.12
C THR A 62 12.38 -16.41 8.09
N SER A 63 13.01 -16.22 9.26
CA SER A 63 14.38 -15.72 9.36
C SER A 63 15.38 -16.74 8.82
N HIS A 64 16.09 -16.37 7.76
CA HIS A 64 17.10 -17.23 7.14
C HIS A 64 18.21 -17.60 8.12
N GLU A 65 18.65 -16.64 8.94
CA GLU A 65 19.68 -16.86 9.95
C GLU A 65 19.23 -17.82 11.05
N THR A 66 17.98 -17.70 11.52
CA THR A 66 17.42 -18.60 12.53
C THR A 66 17.28 -20.03 11.97
N ILE A 67 16.84 -20.18 10.71
CA ILE A 67 16.75 -21.48 10.05
C ILE A 67 18.14 -22.12 9.90
N LEU A 68 19.15 -21.34 9.48
CA LEU A 68 20.52 -21.84 9.37
C LEU A 68 21.11 -22.20 10.73
N LEU A 69 20.80 -21.44 11.77
CA LEU A 69 21.22 -21.74 13.14
C LEU A 69 20.64 -23.08 13.59
N HIS A 70 19.33 -23.30 13.42
CA HIS A 70 18.69 -24.58 13.74
C HIS A 70 19.26 -25.75 12.92
N ARG A 71 19.60 -25.53 11.64
CA ARG A 71 20.26 -26.54 10.80
C ARG A 71 21.68 -26.84 11.28
N ALA A 72 22.46 -25.81 11.57
CA ALA A 72 23.83 -25.94 12.08
C ALA A 72 23.83 -26.71 13.42
N GLN A 73 22.90 -26.42 14.33
CA GLN A 73 22.74 -27.16 15.59
C GLN A 73 22.43 -28.65 15.37
N ARG A 74 21.62 -29.00 14.37
CA ARG A 74 21.36 -30.42 14.01
C ARG A 74 22.61 -31.09 13.43
N LEU A 75 23.31 -30.41 12.53
CA LEU A 75 24.55 -30.88 11.91
C LEU A 75 25.70 -31.02 12.91
N ARG A 76 25.70 -30.21 13.97
CA ARG A 76 26.69 -30.26 15.06
C ARG A 76 26.68 -31.57 15.85
N ARG A 77 25.57 -32.32 15.80
CA ARG A 77 25.47 -33.67 16.38
C ARG A 77 26.32 -34.70 15.63
N ILE A 78 26.59 -34.46 14.34
CA ILE A 78 27.36 -35.36 13.47
C ILE A 78 28.82 -34.86 13.38
N ASN A 79 29.01 -33.54 13.29
CA ASN A 79 30.35 -32.94 13.25
C ASN A 79 30.41 -31.67 14.12
N PRO A 80 31.15 -31.68 15.24
CA PRO A 80 31.13 -30.60 16.23
C PRO A 80 31.74 -29.28 15.74
N HIS A 81 32.46 -29.28 14.62
CA HIS A 81 33.13 -28.10 14.06
C HIS A 81 32.23 -27.25 13.14
N ILE A 82 30.99 -27.66 12.87
CA ILE A 82 30.06 -26.89 12.05
C ILE A 82 29.47 -25.74 12.88
N LEU A 83 29.77 -24.50 12.48
CA LEU A 83 29.27 -23.27 13.10
C LEU A 83 28.27 -22.57 12.17
N ALA A 84 27.26 -21.93 12.74
CA ALA A 84 26.32 -21.12 11.97
C ALA A 84 26.93 -19.75 11.60
N PRO A 85 26.63 -19.17 10.43
CA PRO A 85 27.11 -17.82 10.06
C PRO A 85 26.74 -16.73 11.07
N SER A 86 25.58 -16.87 11.72
CA SER A 86 25.09 -15.98 12.79
C SER A 86 25.89 -16.10 14.10
N GLU A 87 26.52 -17.25 14.37
CA GLU A 87 27.39 -17.44 15.53
C GLU A 87 28.78 -16.83 15.31
N THR A 88 29.25 -16.80 14.06
CA THR A 88 30.53 -16.17 13.68
C THR A 88 30.42 -14.63 13.65
N ARG A 89 29.25 -14.09 13.29
CA ARG A 89 28.96 -12.65 13.31
C ARG A 89 28.34 -12.22 14.63
N ARG A 90 29.12 -12.18 15.71
CA ARG A 90 28.72 -11.48 16.94
C ARG A 90 28.77 -9.97 16.72
N HIS A 91 27.75 -9.41 16.07
CA HIS A 91 27.56 -7.97 16.04
C HIS A 91 27.01 -7.51 17.39
N GLY A 92 27.66 -6.55 18.05
CA GLY A 92 27.09 -5.89 19.23
C GLY A 92 25.79 -5.18 18.85
N PHE A 93 24.79 -5.17 19.75
CA PHE A 93 23.46 -4.57 19.50
C PHE A 93 23.54 -3.15 18.93
N LYS A 94 24.49 -2.35 19.40
CA LYS A 94 24.76 -0.99 18.90
C LYS A 94 25.17 -0.98 17.42
N ASN A 95 26.02 -1.92 16.99
CA ASN A 95 26.48 -1.99 15.61
C ASN A 95 25.35 -2.45 14.68
N ILE A 96 24.50 -3.38 15.13
CA ILE A 96 23.31 -3.80 14.37
C ILE A 96 22.36 -2.62 14.17
N LEU A 97 22.10 -1.83 15.22
CA LEU A 97 21.21 -0.68 15.14
C LEU A 97 21.78 0.41 14.22
N VAL A 98 23.08 0.69 14.33
CA VAL A 98 23.78 1.66 13.48
C VAL A 98 23.76 1.19 12.03
N ASP A 99 24.07 -0.07 11.75
CA ASP A 99 24.00 -0.61 10.40
C ASP A 99 22.56 -0.57 9.85
N ALA A 100 21.55 -0.93 10.65
CA ALA A 100 20.16 -0.93 10.21
C ALA A 100 19.62 0.47 9.84
N LEU A 101 20.07 1.53 10.53
CA LEU A 101 19.62 2.90 10.24
C LEU A 101 20.52 3.63 9.22
N ILE A 102 21.84 3.44 9.29
CA ILE A 102 22.78 4.18 8.45
C ILE A 102 22.90 3.54 7.07
N LYS A 103 22.88 2.21 6.95
CA LYS A 103 23.04 1.54 5.65
C LYS A 103 21.99 1.96 4.62
N PRO A 104 20.69 2.07 4.94
CA PRO A 104 19.69 2.53 3.97
C PRO A 104 19.97 3.95 3.45
N VAL A 105 20.36 4.87 4.34
CA VAL A 105 20.68 6.26 3.98
C VAL A 105 21.98 6.32 3.17
N GLU A 106 22.98 5.52 3.55
CA GLU A 106 24.23 5.39 2.82
C GLU A 106 24.00 4.87 1.40
N ILE A 107 23.17 3.83 1.23
CA ILE A 107 22.80 3.27 -0.07
C ILE A 107 22.05 4.31 -0.91
N LEU A 108 21.11 5.05 -0.30
CA LEU A 108 20.35 6.09 -0.98
C LEU A 108 21.25 7.21 -1.53
N ILE A 109 22.28 7.60 -0.79
CA ILE A 109 23.19 8.68 -1.21
C ILE A 109 24.23 8.17 -2.22
N LYS A 110 24.73 6.95 -2.04
CA LYS A 110 25.80 6.39 -2.87
C LYS A 110 25.30 5.87 -4.22
N ASP A 111 24.07 5.35 -4.28
CA ASP A 111 23.48 4.84 -5.50
C ASP A 111 22.41 5.81 -6.03
N PRO A 112 22.72 6.59 -7.09
CA PRO A 112 21.79 7.57 -7.63
C PRO A 112 20.52 6.93 -8.20
N ALA A 113 20.58 5.70 -8.71
CA ALA A 113 19.40 5.05 -9.27
C ALA A 113 18.35 4.77 -8.19
N ILE A 114 18.80 4.33 -7.01
CA ILE A 114 17.94 4.11 -5.84
C ILE A 114 17.40 5.44 -5.32
N ALA A 115 18.21 6.50 -5.33
CA ALA A 115 17.76 7.86 -4.97
C ALA A 115 16.57 8.32 -5.82
N TYR A 116 16.65 8.18 -7.15
CA TYR A 116 15.58 8.55 -8.07
C TYR A 116 14.29 7.75 -7.83
N ILE A 117 14.40 6.43 -7.68
CA ILE A 117 13.22 5.56 -7.45
C ILE A 117 12.57 5.90 -6.10
N SER A 118 13.37 6.18 -5.08
CA SER A 118 12.88 6.56 -3.75
C SER A 118 12.16 7.91 -3.76
N ALA A 119 12.74 8.91 -4.43
CA ALA A 119 12.12 10.23 -4.59
C ALA A 119 10.80 10.15 -5.39
N TYR A 120 10.80 9.40 -6.50
CA TYR A 120 9.59 9.15 -7.28
C TYR A 120 8.50 8.45 -6.45
N THR A 121 8.86 7.37 -5.74
CA THR A 121 7.90 6.62 -4.91
C THR A 121 7.37 7.50 -3.78
N SER A 122 8.21 8.35 -3.17
CA SER A 122 7.78 9.34 -2.17
C SER A 122 6.75 10.31 -2.74
N LEU A 123 6.95 10.83 -3.95
CA LEU A 123 5.98 11.72 -4.61
C LEU A 123 4.64 11.03 -4.87
N VAL A 124 4.68 9.78 -5.35
CA VAL A 124 3.46 8.97 -5.58
C VAL A 124 2.72 8.75 -4.26
N TYR A 125 3.43 8.39 -3.19
CA TYR A 125 2.85 8.18 -1.87
C TYR A 125 2.29 9.48 -1.27
N ALA A 126 3.03 10.59 -1.36
CA ALA A 126 2.58 11.89 -0.88
C ALA A 126 1.29 12.32 -1.57
N THR A 127 1.22 12.14 -2.89
CA THR A 127 0.02 12.42 -3.68
C THR A 127 -1.14 11.52 -3.25
N TYR A 128 -0.91 10.21 -3.15
CA TYR A 128 -1.89 9.22 -2.72
C TYR A 128 -2.50 9.55 -1.35
N TYR A 129 -1.67 9.81 -0.35
CA TYR A 129 -2.16 10.12 1.00
C TYR A 129 -2.84 11.50 1.07
N SER A 130 -2.41 12.45 0.24
CA SER A 130 -3.05 13.77 0.14
C SER A 130 -4.50 13.66 -0.37
N PHE A 131 -4.81 12.68 -1.21
CA PHE A 131 -6.20 12.43 -1.66
C PHE A 131 -7.15 12.05 -0.53
N PHE A 132 -6.67 11.44 0.58
CA PHE A 132 -7.53 11.16 1.74
C PHE A 132 -8.09 12.42 2.39
N GLN A 133 -7.37 13.54 2.29
CA GLN A 133 -7.84 14.83 2.80
C GLN A 133 -8.49 15.68 1.70
N ALA A 134 -7.98 15.62 0.48
CA ALA A 134 -8.50 16.41 -0.64
C ALA A 134 -9.91 15.96 -1.07
N LEU A 135 -10.20 14.65 -1.11
CA LEU A 135 -11.50 14.14 -1.56
C LEU A 135 -12.67 14.59 -0.64
N PRO A 136 -12.61 14.45 0.70
CA PRO A 136 -13.66 14.96 1.57
C PRO A 136 -13.84 16.49 1.47
N ILE A 137 -12.76 17.24 1.23
CA ILE A 137 -12.84 18.70 1.08
C ILE A 137 -13.53 19.06 -0.25
N ALA A 138 -13.10 18.46 -1.36
CA ALA A 138 -13.66 18.72 -2.68
C ALA A 138 -15.15 18.33 -2.74
N PHE A 139 -15.48 17.10 -2.36
CA PHE A 139 -16.85 16.60 -2.45
C PHE A 139 -17.77 17.06 -1.31
N GLY A 140 -17.20 17.45 -0.17
CA GLY A 140 -17.97 18.03 0.93
C GLY A 140 -18.27 19.50 0.78
N ARG A 141 -17.29 20.32 0.40
CA ARG A 141 -17.49 21.77 0.27
C ARG A 141 -18.08 22.16 -1.07
N THR A 142 -17.60 21.58 -2.17
CA THR A 142 -18.02 21.95 -3.53
C THR A 142 -19.31 21.24 -3.92
N TYR A 143 -19.41 19.94 -3.64
CA TYR A 143 -20.54 19.10 -4.08
C TYR A 143 -21.62 18.86 -3.02
N ARG A 144 -21.41 19.31 -1.78
CA ARG A 144 -22.35 19.18 -0.65
C ARG A 144 -22.91 17.76 -0.45
N MET A 145 -22.11 16.73 -0.72
CA MET A 145 -22.50 15.33 -0.56
C MET A 145 -22.51 14.90 0.91
N PHE A 146 -23.35 13.91 1.27
CA PHE A 146 -23.40 13.34 2.63
C PHE A 146 -22.08 12.65 3.00
N ALA A 147 -21.66 12.74 4.26
CA ALA A 147 -20.36 12.24 4.75
C ALA A 147 -20.10 10.75 4.44
N GLY A 148 -21.12 9.89 4.51
CA GLY A 148 -21.02 8.48 4.14
C GLY A 148 -20.74 8.27 2.64
N SER A 149 -21.46 9.00 1.77
CA SER A 149 -21.27 8.93 0.31
C SER A 149 -19.91 9.48 -0.14
N GLN A 150 -19.35 10.45 0.58
CA GLN A 150 -18.01 10.98 0.29
C GLN A 150 -16.93 9.90 0.44
N ARG A 151 -17.07 9.01 1.41
CA ARG A 151 -16.06 7.97 1.66
C ARG A 151 -16.21 6.75 0.75
N LEU A 152 -17.34 6.60 0.05
CA LEU A 152 -17.50 5.58 -1.00
C LEU A 152 -16.56 5.78 -2.18
N MET A 153 -16.17 7.02 -2.46
CA MET A 153 -15.24 7.30 -3.56
C MET A 153 -13.88 6.67 -3.34
N PHE A 154 -13.47 6.40 -2.09
CA PHE A 154 -12.24 5.63 -1.82
C PHE A 154 -12.30 4.19 -2.34
N LEU A 155 -13.49 3.64 -2.63
CA LEU A 155 -13.63 2.33 -3.27
C LEU A 155 -13.04 2.33 -4.70
N THR A 156 -13.00 3.48 -5.37
CA THR A 156 -12.36 3.62 -6.69
C THR A 156 -10.87 3.28 -6.64
N ILE A 157 -10.20 3.53 -5.49
CA ILE A 157 -8.80 3.15 -5.27
C ILE A 157 -8.67 1.63 -5.23
N VAL A 158 -9.60 0.92 -4.58
CA VAL A 158 -9.60 -0.54 -4.53
C VAL A 158 -9.77 -1.11 -5.94
N VAL A 159 -10.70 -0.56 -6.72
CA VAL A 159 -10.90 -0.96 -8.12
C VAL A 159 -9.65 -0.67 -8.97
N GLY A 160 -9.05 0.51 -8.82
CA GLY A 160 -7.81 0.88 -9.51
C GLY A 160 -6.64 -0.04 -9.14
N CYS A 161 -6.55 -0.45 -7.87
CA CYS A 161 -5.55 -1.40 -7.40
C CYS A 161 -5.74 -2.79 -8.02
N LEU A 162 -6.98 -3.31 -8.04
CA LEU A 162 -7.29 -4.60 -8.66
C LEU A 162 -6.98 -4.60 -10.16
N LEU A 163 -7.35 -3.52 -10.87
CA LEU A 163 -7.04 -3.36 -12.29
C LEU A 163 -5.52 -3.29 -12.51
N GLY A 164 -4.81 -2.47 -11.75
CA GLY A 164 -3.35 -2.33 -11.84
C GLY A 164 -2.61 -3.64 -11.55
N SER A 165 -2.99 -4.35 -10.49
CA SER A 165 -2.45 -5.68 -10.16
C SER A 165 -2.71 -6.69 -11.27
N THR A 166 -3.90 -6.68 -11.88
CA THR A 166 -4.26 -7.59 -12.98
C THR A 166 -3.45 -7.28 -14.24
N ILE A 167 -3.33 -6.00 -14.62
CA ILE A 167 -2.55 -5.56 -15.78
C ILE A 167 -1.08 -5.93 -15.60
N TYR A 168 -0.52 -5.70 -14.42
CA TYR A 168 0.89 -6.03 -14.14
C TYR A 168 1.14 -7.54 -14.05
N ALA A 169 0.20 -8.31 -13.50
CA ALA A 169 0.27 -9.77 -13.53
C ALA A 169 0.20 -10.32 -14.96
N ALA A 170 -0.64 -9.73 -15.82
CA ALA A 170 -0.71 -10.07 -17.24
C ALA A 170 0.61 -9.74 -17.95
N TYR A 171 1.19 -8.55 -17.70
CA TYR A 171 2.52 -8.18 -18.23
C TYR A 171 3.59 -9.21 -17.85
N LEU A 172 3.63 -9.63 -16.58
CA LEU A 172 4.59 -10.63 -16.13
C LEU A 172 4.41 -11.96 -16.85
N LYS A 173 3.17 -12.44 -16.97
CA LYS A 173 2.86 -13.72 -17.61
C LYS A 173 3.15 -13.73 -19.10
N PHE A 174 2.74 -12.70 -19.83
CA PHE A 174 2.77 -12.69 -21.29
C PHE A 174 4.05 -12.11 -21.89
N ILE A 175 4.75 -11.22 -21.18
CA ILE A 175 5.90 -10.49 -21.73
C ILE A 175 7.18 -10.84 -20.97
N PHE A 176 7.15 -10.73 -19.64
CA PHE A 176 8.37 -10.88 -18.83
C PHE A 176 8.89 -12.33 -18.81
N TYR A 177 8.05 -13.31 -18.43
CA TYR A 177 8.50 -14.71 -18.35
C TYR A 177 9.01 -15.31 -19.66
N PRO A 178 8.34 -15.10 -20.82
CA PRO A 178 8.86 -15.58 -22.10
C PRO A 178 10.21 -14.96 -22.47
N ARG A 179 10.42 -13.68 -22.13
CA ARG A 179 11.68 -12.98 -22.40
C ARG A 179 12.82 -13.50 -21.51
N CYS A 180 12.53 -13.82 -20.25
CA CYS A 180 13.49 -14.43 -19.31
C CYS A 180 13.95 -15.85 -19.70
N GLN A 181 13.21 -16.56 -20.57
CA GLN A 181 13.65 -17.85 -21.10
C GLN A 181 14.74 -17.71 -22.17
N HIS A 182 14.78 -16.57 -22.85
CA HIS A 182 15.71 -16.32 -23.95
C HIS A 182 16.96 -15.55 -23.51
N ARG A 183 16.87 -14.78 -22.41
CA ARG A 183 17.97 -14.01 -21.82
C ARG A 183 17.85 -13.97 -20.30
N PRO A 184 18.96 -13.97 -19.55
CA PRO A 184 18.91 -13.78 -18.11
C PRO A 184 18.27 -12.42 -17.78
N PRO A 185 17.36 -12.35 -16.78
CA PRO A 185 16.64 -11.12 -16.47
C PRO A 185 17.59 -10.04 -15.96
N VAL A 186 17.58 -8.88 -16.61
CA VAL A 186 18.24 -7.67 -16.10
C VAL A 186 17.29 -6.94 -15.18
N GLN A 187 17.79 -6.29 -14.12
CA GLN A 187 16.95 -5.56 -13.16
C GLN A 187 16.16 -4.42 -13.84
N GLU A 188 16.75 -3.81 -14.87
CA GLU A 188 16.17 -2.75 -15.70
C GLU A 188 14.93 -3.20 -16.50
N ASP A 189 14.80 -4.51 -16.81
CA ASP A 189 13.65 -5.03 -17.57
C ASP A 189 12.32 -4.82 -16.82
N ARG A 190 12.38 -4.66 -15.49
CA ARG A 190 11.22 -4.35 -14.65
C ARG A 190 10.82 -2.88 -14.70
N LEU A 191 11.76 -2.00 -15.02
CA LEU A 191 11.51 -0.56 -15.11
C LEU A 191 10.63 -0.20 -16.31
N PHE A 192 10.73 -0.95 -17.41
CA PHE A 192 9.89 -0.73 -18.60
C PHE A 192 8.39 -0.76 -18.30
N ALA A 193 7.94 -1.60 -17.37
CA ALA A 193 6.55 -1.65 -16.96
C ALA A 193 6.11 -0.41 -16.16
N ALA A 194 7.04 0.29 -15.52
CA ALA A 194 6.76 1.49 -14.72
C ALA A 194 6.60 2.75 -15.59
N ILE A 195 7.21 2.79 -16.78
CA ILE A 195 7.14 3.93 -17.70
C ILE A 195 5.69 4.35 -17.99
N PRO A 196 4.78 3.47 -18.48
CA PRO A 196 3.40 3.87 -18.76
C PRO A 196 2.65 4.31 -17.49
N ALA A 197 2.98 3.75 -16.32
CA ALA A 197 2.33 4.09 -15.06
C ALA A 197 2.58 5.55 -14.64
N THR A 198 3.74 6.12 -15.00
CA THR A 198 4.06 7.54 -14.70
C THR A 198 3.11 8.49 -15.44
N CYS A 199 2.80 8.22 -16.70
CA CYS A 199 1.87 9.02 -17.50
C CYS A 199 0.45 8.98 -16.95
N PHE A 200 -0.02 7.81 -16.51
CA PHE A 200 -1.36 7.65 -15.93
C PHE A 200 -1.55 8.50 -14.67
N LEU A 201 -0.53 8.61 -13.83
CA LEU A 201 -0.58 9.44 -12.63
C LEU A 201 -0.80 10.92 -12.99
N SER A 202 0.01 11.47 -13.89
CA SER A 202 -0.07 12.87 -14.32
C SER A 202 -1.40 13.19 -15.00
N VAL A 203 -1.87 12.30 -15.89
CA VAL A 203 -3.17 12.45 -16.56
C VAL A 203 -4.32 12.41 -15.54
N GLY A 204 -4.27 11.48 -14.57
CA GLY A 204 -5.28 11.38 -13.51
C GLY A 204 -5.35 12.63 -12.64
N LEU A 205 -4.20 13.19 -12.25
CA LEU A 205 -4.12 14.46 -11.52
C LEU A 205 -4.72 15.62 -12.30
N PHE A 206 -4.44 15.70 -13.61
CA PHE A 206 -4.99 16.76 -14.47
C PHE A 206 -6.51 16.65 -14.60
N ILE A 207 -7.03 15.43 -14.81
CA ILE A 207 -8.48 15.18 -14.87
C ILE A 207 -9.15 15.54 -13.55
N PHE A 208 -8.54 15.19 -12.42
CA PHE A 208 -9.04 15.56 -11.10
C PHE A 208 -9.08 17.08 -10.91
N ALA A 209 -7.98 17.78 -11.23
CA ALA A 209 -7.91 19.24 -11.13
C ALA A 209 -8.93 19.94 -12.06
N TRP A 210 -9.18 19.38 -13.24
CA TRP A 210 -10.18 19.90 -14.17
C TRP A 210 -11.62 19.71 -13.67
N THR A 211 -11.91 18.54 -13.09
CA THR A 211 -13.25 18.18 -12.58
C THR A 211 -13.55 18.75 -11.20
N ALA A 212 -12.54 19.18 -10.44
CA ALA A 212 -12.70 19.82 -9.13
C ALA A 212 -13.17 21.30 -9.20
N ARG A 213 -13.91 21.69 -10.25
CA ARG A 213 -14.49 23.05 -10.41
C ARG A 213 -15.97 23.05 -10.07
N SER A 214 -16.42 24.08 -9.34
CA SER A 214 -17.83 24.33 -9.01
C SER A 214 -18.72 24.51 -10.26
N ASP A 215 -18.14 25.03 -11.33
CA ASP A 215 -18.89 25.55 -12.47
C ASP A 215 -19.33 24.46 -13.46
N ILE A 216 -18.70 23.28 -13.45
CA ILE A 216 -18.96 22.22 -14.43
C ILE A 216 -20.12 21.30 -13.99
N THR A 217 -20.35 21.17 -12.67
CA THR A 217 -21.32 20.18 -12.13
C THR A 217 -22.49 20.83 -11.37
N GLY A 218 -22.41 22.12 -11.04
CA GLY A 218 -23.45 22.84 -10.29
C GLY A 218 -24.83 22.86 -10.98
N SER A 219 -24.89 22.71 -12.31
CA SER A 219 -26.16 22.71 -13.05
C SER A 219 -26.95 21.40 -12.97
N TYR A 220 -26.29 20.25 -12.90
CA TYR A 220 -26.97 18.94 -12.96
C TYR A 220 -27.48 18.46 -11.60
N LEU A 221 -26.69 18.63 -10.52
CA LEU A 221 -27.09 18.17 -9.18
C LEU A 221 -28.16 19.04 -8.52
N GLN A 222 -28.26 20.32 -8.90
CA GLN A 222 -29.30 21.22 -8.38
C GLN A 222 -30.69 20.91 -8.97
N SER A 223 -30.74 20.27 -10.14
CA SER A 223 -31.99 19.84 -10.79
C SER A 223 -32.52 18.48 -10.29
N ALA A 224 -31.68 17.67 -9.63
CA ALA A 224 -32.03 16.33 -9.15
C ALA A 224 -32.42 16.29 -7.66
N LEU A 225 -32.23 17.38 -6.91
CA LEU A 225 -32.67 17.53 -5.53
C LEU A 225 -34.05 18.21 -5.51
N PRO A 226 -35.14 17.51 -5.14
CA PRO A 226 -36.40 18.18 -4.87
C PRO A 226 -36.19 19.22 -3.76
N SER A 227 -36.77 20.40 -3.95
CA SER A 227 -36.67 21.60 -3.12
C SER A 227 -37.25 21.48 -1.69
N THR A 228 -37.31 20.27 -1.13
CA THR A 228 -38.02 19.95 0.11
C THR A 228 -37.10 19.45 1.24
N LEU A 229 -35.79 19.47 1.08
CA LEU A 229 -34.83 19.16 2.15
C LEU A 229 -34.05 20.40 2.56
N ASP A 230 -34.79 21.37 3.09
CA ASP A 230 -34.26 22.39 4.00
C ASP A 230 -33.80 21.68 5.27
N LEU A 231 -32.54 21.26 5.31
CA LEU A 231 -31.89 20.85 6.55
C LEU A 231 -31.66 22.12 7.39
N PRO A 232 -32.19 22.21 8.62
CA PRO A 232 -32.03 23.39 9.46
C PRO A 232 -30.55 23.66 9.74
N SER A 233 -30.18 24.92 9.54
CA SER A 233 -28.84 25.50 9.67
C SER A 233 -28.31 25.58 11.11
N SER A 234 -28.56 24.57 11.94
CA SER A 234 -28.27 24.61 13.37
C SER A 234 -27.77 23.25 13.88
N CYS A 235 -26.52 22.92 13.52
CA CYS A 235 -25.73 22.01 14.35
C CYS A 235 -24.74 22.86 15.17
N PRO A 236 -24.84 22.89 16.51
CA PRO A 236 -23.97 23.70 17.34
C PRO A 236 -22.53 23.20 17.22
N ARG A 237 -21.61 24.12 16.90
CA ARG A 237 -20.18 23.89 17.14
C ARG A 237 -19.99 23.60 18.63
N ARG A 238 -19.74 22.35 18.98
CA ARG A 238 -18.99 22.02 20.19
C ARG A 238 -17.87 21.06 19.80
N PHE A 239 -16.67 21.62 19.86
CA PHE A 239 -15.45 20.86 20.12
C PHE A 239 -15.53 20.22 21.51
#